data_AF-A0A921G153-F1
#
_entry.id   AF-A0A921G153-F1
#
_cell.length_a   1.000
_cell.length_b   1.000
_cell.length_c   1.000
_cell.angle_alpha   90.00
_cell.angle_beta   90.00
_cell.angle_gamma   90.00
#
_symmetry.space_group_name_H-M   'P 1'
#
loop_
_entity.id
_entity.type
_entity.pdbx_description
1 polymer ?
#
loop_
_entity_poly.entity_id
_entity_poly.type
_entity_poly.pdbx_seq_one_letter_code
_entity_poly.pdbx_strand_id
1 'polypeptide(L)'
;MATVEIYKPKHHIRFVTASSLFDGHDASINIMRRIMQASGAEVIHLGHNRSVEEVVNAAIQEDVQAIAMSSYQGGHVEYFKYMYDLLQEKGAPHIRIYAGGGGVIIPKEIKELHDYGITWIFSPEDGRKMGLQGMINRMMEQCDYLTATDNEMETLEKVTADQPEVLANVITYVEEM
;
A
#
# COMPACT_ATOMS: atom_id res chain seq x y z
N MET A 1 -4.17 15.36 -25.32
CA MET A 1 -4.38 14.95 -23.92
C MET A 1 -3.47 15.82 -23.08
N ALA A 2 -4.01 16.49 -22.05
CA ALA A 2 -3.16 17.27 -21.14
C ALA A 2 -2.18 16.31 -20.46
N THR A 3 -0.90 16.62 -20.49
CA THR A 3 0.14 15.86 -19.80
C THR A 3 -0.06 16.08 -18.30
N VAL A 4 -0.42 15.02 -17.58
CA VAL A 4 -0.48 15.06 -16.11
C VAL A 4 0.97 15.17 -15.61
N GLU A 5 1.29 16.23 -14.87
CA GLU A 5 2.61 16.41 -14.27
C GLU A 5 2.87 15.32 -13.24
N ILE A 6 4.03 14.68 -13.29
CA ILE A 6 4.40 13.58 -12.37
C ILE A 6 4.75 14.20 -11.01
N TYR A 7 4.10 13.72 -9.95
CA TYR A 7 4.44 14.13 -8.59
C TYR A 7 5.85 13.66 -8.23
N LYS A 8 6.66 14.54 -7.63
CA LYS A 8 8.01 14.22 -7.16
C LYS A 8 8.00 14.16 -5.64
N PRO A 9 8.23 12.98 -5.04
CA PRO A 9 8.24 12.85 -3.59
C PRO A 9 9.46 13.53 -2.97
N LYS A 10 9.31 13.99 -1.73
CA LYS A 10 10.39 14.57 -0.92
C LYS A 10 11.10 13.51 -0.08
N HIS A 11 10.37 12.50 0.37
CA HIS A 11 10.86 11.37 1.15
C HIS A 11 10.90 10.12 0.27
N HIS A 12 11.64 9.11 0.73
CA HIS A 12 11.63 7.81 0.06
C HIS A 12 10.32 7.07 0.33
N ILE A 13 9.54 6.84 -0.72
CA ILE A 13 8.24 6.18 -0.60
C ILE A 13 8.37 4.72 -1.04
N ARG A 14 8.03 3.79 -0.14
CA ARG A 14 7.98 2.36 -0.36
C ARG A 14 6.53 1.88 -0.47
N PHE A 15 6.27 0.98 -1.41
CA PHE A 15 4.98 0.29 -1.55
C PHE A 15 5.17 -1.23 -1.58
N VAL A 16 4.30 -1.96 -0.89
CA VAL A 16 4.05 -3.37 -1.19
C VAL A 16 2.93 -3.48 -2.23
N THR A 17 3.13 -4.27 -3.29
CA THR A 17 2.11 -4.48 -4.32
C THR A 17 1.84 -5.96 -4.57
N ALA A 18 0.56 -6.34 -4.63
CA ALA A 18 0.15 -7.72 -4.91
C ALA A 18 -1.27 -7.83 -5.49
N SER A 19 -1.63 -9.02 -6.00
CA SER A 19 -3.02 -9.42 -6.22
C SER A 19 -3.55 -10.28 -5.07
N SER A 20 -4.85 -10.18 -4.79
CA SER A 20 -5.50 -10.89 -3.69
C SER A 20 -5.38 -12.43 -3.78
N LEU A 21 -5.76 -13.13 -2.71
CA LEU A 21 -5.69 -14.58 -2.64
C LEU A 21 -6.56 -15.22 -3.73
N PHE A 22 -6.02 -16.25 -4.38
CA PHE A 22 -6.59 -16.93 -5.55
C PHE A 22 -6.91 -16.03 -6.75
N ASP A 23 -6.36 -14.81 -6.79
CA ASP A 23 -6.47 -13.92 -7.92
C ASP A 23 -5.21 -13.95 -8.78
N GLY A 24 -5.36 -14.39 -10.03
CA GLY A 24 -4.31 -14.38 -11.06
C GLY A 24 -4.30 -13.12 -11.94
N HIS A 25 -5.20 -12.15 -11.72
CA HIS A 25 -5.28 -10.93 -12.50
C HIS A 25 -4.20 -9.94 -12.06
N ASP A 26 -2.97 -10.12 -12.55
CA ASP A 26 -1.83 -9.27 -12.20
C ASP A 26 -1.55 -8.15 -13.23
N ALA A 27 -2.28 -8.14 -14.34
CA ALA A 27 -2.05 -7.17 -15.42
C ALA A 27 -2.22 -5.72 -14.94
N SER A 28 -3.25 -5.44 -14.14
CA SER A 28 -3.53 -4.10 -13.62
C SER A 28 -2.47 -3.66 -12.61
N ILE A 29 -2.14 -4.49 -11.61
CA ILE A 29 -1.13 -4.15 -10.61
C ILE A 29 0.26 -4.01 -11.23
N ASN A 30 0.58 -4.81 -12.27
CA ASN A 30 1.83 -4.69 -13.02
C ASN A 30 1.95 -3.34 -13.75
N ILE A 31 0.85 -2.80 -14.29
CA ILE A 31 0.84 -1.46 -14.89
C ILE A 31 1.02 -0.40 -13.79
N MET A 32 0.24 -0.49 -12.71
CA MET A 32 0.30 0.49 -11.62
C MET A 32 1.71 0.58 -11.01
N ARG A 33 2.33 -0.56 -10.67
CA ARG A 33 3.68 -0.56 -10.08
C ARG A 33 4.74 0.05 -10.99
N ARG A 34 4.64 -0.14 -12.32
CA ARG A 34 5.60 0.45 -13.27
C ARG A 34 5.50 1.97 -13.27
N ILE A 35 4.30 2.50 -13.12
CA ILE A 35 4.06 3.95 -13.04
C ILE A 35 4.52 4.50 -11.68
N MET A 36 4.28 3.78 -10.58
CA MET A 36 4.83 4.11 -9.25
C MET A 36 6.36 4.19 -9.29
N GLN A 37 7.02 3.16 -9.83
CA GLN A 37 8.48 3.10 -10.00
C GLN A 37 8.99 4.26 -10.88
N ALA A 38 8.33 4.53 -12.00
CA ALA A 38 8.66 5.68 -12.85
C ALA A 38 8.44 7.05 -12.17
N SER A 39 7.61 7.09 -11.13
CA SER A 39 7.35 8.28 -10.30
C SER A 39 8.29 8.39 -9.10
N GLY A 40 9.22 7.44 -8.92
CA GLY A 40 10.26 7.48 -7.89
C GLY A 40 9.97 6.69 -6.62
N ALA A 41 8.92 5.86 -6.58
CA ALA A 41 8.69 4.95 -5.46
C ALA A 41 9.53 3.68 -5.56
N GLU A 42 10.01 3.18 -4.42
CA GLU A 42 10.44 1.79 -4.28
C GLU A 42 9.21 0.88 -4.21
N VAL A 43 9.21 -0.21 -4.98
CA VAL A 43 8.08 -1.13 -5.03
C VAL A 43 8.52 -2.56 -4.77
N ILE A 44 8.10 -3.10 -3.62
CA ILE A 44 8.22 -4.49 -3.23
C ILE A 44 7.04 -5.25 -3.82
N HIS A 45 7.27 -5.89 -4.96
CA HIS A 45 6.22 -6.58 -5.69
C HIS A 45 6.16 -8.07 -5.34
N LEU A 46 5.05 -8.51 -4.73
CA LEU A 46 4.84 -9.90 -4.31
C LEU A 46 4.19 -10.78 -5.39
N GLY A 47 3.78 -10.20 -6.52
CA GLY A 47 3.08 -10.91 -7.58
C GLY A 47 1.60 -11.13 -7.27
N HIS A 48 1.08 -12.31 -7.59
CA HIS A 48 -0.35 -12.62 -7.50
C HIS A 48 -0.62 -13.77 -6.52
N ASN A 49 -1.89 -14.05 -6.23
CA ASN A 49 -2.30 -15.12 -5.30
C ASN A 49 -1.67 -14.97 -3.90
N ARG A 50 -1.83 -13.81 -3.26
CA ARG A 50 -1.28 -13.55 -1.92
C ARG A 50 -2.34 -13.51 -0.84
N SER A 51 -2.11 -14.26 0.24
CA SER A 51 -2.90 -14.15 1.46
C SER A 51 -2.70 -12.79 2.13
N VAL A 52 -3.68 -12.37 2.93
CA VAL A 52 -3.57 -11.14 3.72
C VAL A 52 -2.33 -11.16 4.61
N GLU A 53 -2.08 -12.29 5.27
CA GLU A 53 -0.95 -12.46 6.18
C GLU A 53 0.40 -12.29 5.48
N GLU A 54 0.59 -12.87 4.29
CA GLU A 54 1.82 -12.67 3.50
C GLU A 54 2.05 -11.19 3.17
N VAL A 55 1.00 -10.49 2.72
CA VAL A 55 1.11 -9.07 2.32
C VAL A 55 1.39 -8.19 3.53
N VAL A 56 0.68 -8.41 4.64
CA VAL A 56 0.85 -7.61 5.87
C VAL A 56 2.22 -7.84 6.49
N ASN A 57 2.69 -9.08 6.59
CA ASN A 57 4.01 -9.36 7.15
C ASN A 57 5.12 -8.72 6.31
N ALA A 58 5.02 -8.78 4.96
CA ALA A 58 5.97 -8.10 4.08
C ALA A 58 5.90 -6.58 4.26
N ALA A 59 4.71 -5.99 4.32
CA ALA A 59 4.56 -4.54 4.48
C ALA A 59 5.16 -4.01 5.79
N ILE A 60 5.01 -4.76 6.88
CA ILE A 60 5.58 -4.42 8.18
C ILE A 60 7.11 -4.56 8.18
N GLN A 61 7.62 -5.67 7.64
CA GLN A 61 9.07 -5.93 7.60
C GLN A 61 9.81 -4.94 6.69
N GLU A 62 9.14 -4.45 5.65
CA GLU A 62 9.67 -3.47 4.70
C GLU A 62 9.34 -2.02 5.10
N ASP A 63 8.70 -1.81 6.26
CA ASP A 63 8.29 -0.52 6.82
C ASP A 63 7.69 0.43 5.77
N VAL A 64 6.72 -0.07 4.99
CA VAL A 64 6.17 0.67 3.86
C VAL A 64 5.13 1.69 4.29
N GLN A 65 5.05 2.82 3.59
CA GLN A 65 3.95 3.77 3.79
C GLN A 65 2.59 3.19 3.33
N ALA A 66 2.60 2.29 2.34
CA ALA A 66 1.37 1.79 1.76
C ALA A 66 1.45 0.41 1.10
N ILE A 67 0.30 -0.26 1.11
CA ILE A 67 0.00 -1.47 0.35
C ILE A 67 -0.92 -1.07 -0.82
N ALA A 68 -0.62 -1.52 -2.04
CA ALA A 68 -1.51 -1.40 -3.19
C ALA A 68 -1.90 -2.78 -3.73
N MET A 69 -3.20 -3.07 -3.71
CA MET A 69 -3.75 -4.38 -4.09
C MET A 69 -4.62 -4.31 -5.34
N SER A 70 -4.58 -5.38 -6.14
CA SER A 70 -5.64 -5.68 -7.12
C SER A 70 -6.51 -6.85 -6.66
N SER A 71 -7.83 -6.73 -6.82
CA SER A 71 -8.77 -7.82 -6.53
C SER A 71 -9.89 -7.90 -7.57
N TYR A 72 -9.88 -8.98 -8.36
CA TYR A 72 -10.80 -9.23 -9.47
C TYR A 72 -11.60 -10.53 -9.33
N GLN A 73 -11.38 -11.31 -8.26
CA GLN A 73 -12.08 -12.59 -8.02
C GLN A 73 -13.24 -12.51 -7.03
N GLY A 74 -13.49 -11.34 -6.44
CA GLY A 74 -14.47 -11.17 -5.37
C GLY A 74 -13.90 -11.50 -3.98
N GLY A 75 -14.74 -11.44 -2.95
CA GLY A 75 -14.31 -11.58 -1.55
C GLY A 75 -13.44 -10.42 -1.04
N HIS A 76 -13.38 -9.32 -1.80
CA HIS A 76 -12.56 -8.15 -1.50
C HIS A 76 -13.00 -7.42 -0.23
N VAL A 77 -14.30 -7.46 0.12
CA VAL A 77 -14.78 -6.80 1.34
C VAL A 77 -14.14 -7.46 2.57
N GLU A 78 -14.26 -8.78 2.69
CA GLU A 78 -13.69 -9.56 3.77
C GLU A 78 -12.16 -9.49 3.75
N TYR A 79 -11.55 -9.61 2.56
CA TYR A 79 -10.10 -9.56 2.39
C TYR A 79 -9.51 -8.24 2.91
N PHE A 80 -10.07 -7.09 2.52
CA PHE A 80 -9.54 -5.78 2.93
C PHE A 80 -9.86 -5.46 4.39
N LYS A 81 -11.03 -5.84 4.91
CA LYS A 81 -11.31 -5.70 6.35
C LYS A 81 -10.33 -6.49 7.19
N TYR A 82 -10.05 -7.74 6.80
CA TYR A 82 -9.07 -8.57 7.50
C TYR A 82 -7.66 -7.97 7.43
N MET A 83 -7.25 -7.43 6.27
CA MET A 83 -5.98 -6.73 6.12
C MET A 83 -5.87 -5.52 7.05
N TYR A 84 -6.93 -4.71 7.13
CA TYR A 84 -6.99 -3.58 8.04
C TYR A 84 -6.85 -4.03 9.50
N ASP A 85 -7.66 -4.99 9.94
CA ASP A 85 -7.63 -5.49 11.31
C ASP A 85 -6.26 -6.06 11.69
N LEU A 86 -5.63 -6.82 10.78
CA LEU A 86 -4.32 -7.43 11.02
C LEU A 86 -3.19 -6.40 11.12
N LEU A 87 -3.26 -5.29 10.37
CA LEU A 87 -2.31 -4.17 10.53
C LEU A 87 -2.47 -3.48 11.89
N GLN A 88 -3.71 -3.31 12.37
CA GLN A 88 -3.96 -2.76 13.71
C GLN A 88 -3.41 -3.70 14.79
N GLU A 89 -3.68 -5.00 14.68
CA GLU A 89 -3.24 -6.03 15.63
C GLU A 89 -1.70 -6.10 15.73
N LYS A 90 -1.02 -5.96 14.59
CA LYS A 90 0.45 -6.02 14.50
C LYS A 90 1.15 -4.67 14.70
N GLY A 91 0.44 -3.66 15.22
CA GLY A 91 1.07 -2.38 15.58
C GLY A 91 1.47 -1.50 14.38
N ALA A 92 0.93 -1.75 13.19
CA ALA A 92 1.24 -1.01 11.97
C ALA A 92 0.03 -0.23 11.39
N PRO A 93 -0.74 0.53 12.21
CA PRO A 93 -1.93 1.23 11.74
C PRO A 93 -1.65 2.40 10.78
N HIS A 94 -0.37 2.79 10.66
CA HIS A 94 0.09 3.87 9.80
C HIS A 94 0.18 3.45 8.31
N ILE A 95 0.21 2.14 8.02
CA ILE A 95 0.30 1.62 6.65
C ILE A 95 -1.04 1.81 5.95
N ARG A 96 -1.03 2.56 4.85
CA ARG A 96 -2.23 2.85 4.06
C ARG A 96 -2.59 1.68 3.14
N ILE A 97 -3.89 1.45 2.95
CA ILE A 97 -4.38 0.42 2.02
C ILE A 97 -5.05 1.08 0.83
N TYR A 98 -4.47 0.87 -0.35
CA TYR A 98 -5.04 1.21 -1.64
C TYR A 98 -5.45 -0.05 -2.38
N ALA A 99 -6.57 -0.02 -3.11
CA ALA A 99 -6.89 -1.12 -4.00
C ALA A 99 -7.67 -0.73 -5.25
N GLY A 100 -7.76 -1.66 -6.19
CA GLY A 100 -8.63 -1.57 -7.36
C GLY A 100 -9.08 -2.94 -7.84
N GLY A 101 -10.31 -3.04 -8.34
CA GLY A 101 -10.89 -4.28 -8.88
C GLY A 101 -11.70 -4.07 -10.15
N GLY A 102 -11.50 -2.92 -10.82
CA GLY A 102 -12.34 -2.52 -11.94
C GLY A 102 -13.81 -2.46 -11.54
N GLY A 103 -14.68 -3.14 -12.29
CA GLY A 103 -16.12 -3.20 -12.01
C GLY A 103 -16.53 -4.23 -10.96
N VAL A 104 -15.60 -5.01 -10.40
CA VAL A 104 -15.90 -6.08 -9.42
C VAL A 104 -16.27 -5.50 -8.06
N ILE A 105 -15.64 -4.39 -7.65
CA ILE A 105 -15.93 -3.70 -6.39
C ILE A 105 -16.98 -2.62 -6.65
N ILE A 106 -18.21 -2.83 -6.19
CA ILE A 106 -19.32 -1.91 -6.49
C ILE A 106 -19.29 -0.67 -5.57
N PRO A 107 -19.91 0.46 -5.96
CA PRO A 107 -19.85 1.70 -5.18
C PRO A 107 -20.28 1.58 -3.71
N LYS A 108 -21.24 0.68 -3.41
CA LYS A 108 -21.68 0.42 -2.04
C LYS A 108 -20.57 -0.22 -1.20
N GLU A 109 -19.83 -1.17 -1.77
CA GLU A 109 -18.71 -1.85 -1.11
C GLU A 109 -17.50 -0.93 -0.98
N ILE A 110 -17.26 -0.08 -1.99
CA ILE A 110 -16.23 0.98 -1.91
C ILE A 110 -16.51 1.86 -0.69
N LYS A 111 -17.75 2.35 -0.55
CA LYS A 111 -18.15 3.17 0.59
C LYS A 111 -17.97 2.41 1.92
N GLU A 112 -18.41 1.16 1.97
CA GLU A 112 -18.27 0.32 3.16
C GLU A 112 -16.80 0.12 3.57
N LEU A 113 -15.90 -0.11 2.62
CA LEU A 113 -14.47 -0.26 2.87
C LEU A 113 -13.81 1.05 3.32
N HIS A 114 -14.20 2.19 2.75
CA HIS A 114 -13.74 3.50 3.20
C HIS A 114 -14.21 3.80 4.62
N ASP A 115 -15.50 3.53 4.91
CA ASP A 115 -16.06 3.71 6.25
C ASP A 115 -15.37 2.81 7.29
N TYR A 116 -14.82 1.66 6.87
CA TYR A 116 -14.08 0.74 7.74
C TYR A 116 -12.66 1.20 8.08
N GLY A 117 -12.02 1.95 7.17
CA GLY A 117 -10.65 2.45 7.35
C GLY A 117 -9.71 2.25 6.16
N ILE A 118 -10.17 1.63 5.07
CA ILE A 118 -9.37 1.50 3.85
C ILE A 118 -9.16 2.87 3.21
N THR A 119 -7.91 3.22 2.93
CA THR A 119 -7.51 4.58 2.53
C THR A 119 -8.18 5.01 1.23
N TRP A 120 -8.12 4.17 0.20
CA TRP A 120 -8.82 4.44 -1.05
C TRP A 120 -9.01 3.19 -1.90
N ILE A 121 -10.14 3.12 -2.61
CA ILE A 121 -10.44 2.06 -3.59
C ILE A 121 -10.73 2.77 -4.91
N PHE A 122 -9.89 2.54 -5.92
CA PHE A 122 -10.02 3.16 -7.22
C PHE A 122 -11.10 2.46 -8.04
N SER A 123 -12.14 3.21 -8.37
CA SER A 123 -13.20 2.79 -9.28
C SER A 123 -12.79 3.02 -10.75
N PRO A 124 -13.48 2.40 -11.72
CA PRO A 124 -13.29 2.72 -13.13
C PRO A 124 -13.52 4.20 -13.45
N GLU A 125 -14.38 4.87 -12.68
CA GLU A 125 -14.66 6.30 -12.83
C GLU A 125 -13.47 7.17 -12.43
N ASP A 126 -12.75 6.80 -11.38
CA ASP A 126 -11.52 7.49 -10.98
C ASP A 126 -10.46 7.37 -12.07
N GLY A 127 -10.34 6.18 -12.67
CA GLY A 127 -9.45 5.96 -13.82
C GLY A 127 -9.80 6.85 -15.02
N ARG A 128 -11.10 7.08 -15.29
CA ARG A 128 -11.55 7.99 -16.36
C ARG A 128 -11.25 9.47 -16.04
N LYS A 129 -11.43 9.88 -14.79
CA LYS A 129 -11.28 11.28 -14.37
C LYS A 129 -9.82 11.69 -14.17
N MET A 130 -9.04 10.85 -13.51
CA MET A 130 -7.68 11.15 -13.08
C MET A 130 -6.63 10.66 -14.09
N GLY A 131 -6.97 9.64 -14.88
CA GLY A 131 -5.98 8.85 -15.62
C GLY A 131 -5.09 8.03 -14.68
N LEU A 132 -4.28 7.14 -15.26
CA LEU A 132 -3.39 6.27 -14.47
C LEU A 132 -2.37 7.09 -13.67
N GLN A 133 -1.72 8.07 -14.31
CA GLN A 133 -0.74 8.92 -13.62
C GLN A 133 -1.38 9.73 -12.48
N GLY A 134 -2.60 10.25 -12.66
CA GLY A 134 -3.28 11.01 -11.61
C GLY A 134 -3.63 10.16 -10.40
N MET A 135 -4.01 8.90 -10.60
CA MET A 135 -4.21 7.95 -9.50
C MET A 135 -2.91 7.68 -8.75
N ILE A 136 -1.79 7.48 -9.46
CA ILE A 136 -0.48 7.29 -8.83
C ILE A 136 -0.04 8.54 -8.08
N ASN A 137 -0.14 9.73 -8.67
CA ASN A 137 0.20 10.99 -8.01
C ASN A 137 -0.54 11.16 -6.67
N ARG A 138 -1.83 10.81 -6.62
CA ARG A 138 -2.61 10.86 -5.39
C ARG A 138 -2.01 9.96 -4.32
N MET A 139 -1.66 8.72 -4.66
CA MET A 139 -1.06 7.80 -3.67
C MET A 139 0.31 8.32 -3.22
N MET A 140 1.15 8.78 -4.16
CA MET A 140 2.48 9.32 -3.86
C MET A 140 2.40 10.53 -2.92
N GLU A 141 1.55 11.51 -3.22
CA GLU A 141 1.36 12.69 -2.39
C GLU A 141 0.86 12.35 -0.98
N GLN A 142 -0.02 11.35 -0.88
CA GLN A 142 -0.56 10.90 0.40
C GLN A 142 0.43 10.03 1.22
N CYS A 143 1.48 9.50 0.58
CA CYS A 143 2.49 8.65 1.19
C CYS A 143 3.86 9.34 1.32
N ASP A 144 3.96 10.64 1.02
CA ASP A 144 5.21 11.40 1.08
C ASP A 144 5.53 11.86 2.52
N TYR A 145 5.85 10.89 3.38
CA TYR A 145 6.25 11.10 4.78
C TYR A 145 7.24 10.02 5.24
N LEU A 146 8.02 10.34 6.28
CA LEU A 146 8.86 9.38 6.98
C LEU A 146 8.01 8.50 7.92
N THR A 147 8.22 7.19 7.85
CA THR A 147 7.65 6.22 8.80
C THR A 147 8.43 6.23 10.12
N ALA A 148 9.75 6.42 10.04
CA ALA A 148 10.65 6.62 11.17
C ALA A 148 10.57 8.04 11.76
N THR A 149 10.72 8.14 13.08
CA THR A 149 10.70 9.37 13.89
C THR A 149 12.02 9.58 14.64
N ASP A 150 12.35 10.84 14.93
CA ASP A 150 13.67 11.30 15.39
C ASP A 150 14.24 10.66 16.68
N ASN A 151 13.48 9.85 17.43
CA ASN A 151 13.87 9.36 18.76
C ASN A 151 14.26 7.86 18.81
N GLU A 152 14.60 7.27 17.66
CA GLU A 152 14.61 5.81 17.49
C GLU A 152 15.89 5.05 17.87
N MET A 153 16.99 5.75 18.20
CA MET A 153 18.16 5.10 18.82
C MET A 153 17.83 4.53 20.21
N GLU A 154 16.88 5.11 20.95
CA GLU A 154 16.37 4.52 22.20
C GLU A 154 15.52 3.26 21.95
N THR A 155 14.99 3.09 20.74
CA THR A 155 14.20 1.93 20.33
C THR A 155 15.07 0.75 19.94
N LEU A 156 16.36 0.96 19.66
CA LEU A 156 17.32 -0.11 19.39
C LEU A 156 17.40 -1.12 20.56
N GLU A 157 17.28 -0.63 21.79
CA GLU A 157 17.24 -1.49 22.99
C GLU A 157 15.96 -2.33 23.11
N LYS A 158 14.90 -1.96 22.36
CA LYS A 158 13.60 -2.65 22.33
C LYS A 158 13.48 -3.63 21.17
N VAL A 159 14.49 -3.74 20.29
CA VAL A 159 14.49 -4.70 19.20
C VAL A 159 14.46 -6.12 19.78
N THR A 160 13.40 -6.86 19.45
CA THR A 160 13.24 -8.26 19.83
C THR A 160 12.80 -9.08 18.62
N ALA A 161 12.97 -10.40 18.68
CA ALA A 161 12.51 -11.30 17.62
C ALA A 161 10.97 -11.30 17.47
N ASP A 162 10.25 -10.87 18.50
CA ASP A 162 8.78 -10.87 18.56
C ASP A 162 8.16 -9.56 18.05
N GLN A 163 8.97 -8.53 17.78
CA GLN A 163 8.55 -7.19 17.35
C GLN A 163 9.25 -6.78 16.05
N PRO A 164 8.96 -7.44 14.92
CA PRO A 164 9.59 -7.15 13.64
C PRO A 164 9.38 -5.71 13.17
N GLU A 165 8.27 -5.08 13.55
CA GLU A 165 7.95 -3.68 13.23
C GLU A 165 8.97 -2.69 13.80
N VAL A 166 9.52 -2.96 15.00
CA VAL A 166 10.52 -2.10 15.64
C VAL A 166 11.85 -2.19 14.90
N LEU A 167 12.25 -3.39 14.51
CA LEU A 167 13.48 -3.59 13.74
C LEU A 167 13.38 -2.95 12.36
N ALA A 168 12.28 -3.17 11.65
CA ALA A 168 12.06 -2.62 10.31
C ALA A 168 12.16 -1.09 10.32
N ASN A 169 11.51 -0.46 11.29
CA ASN A 169 11.52 0.99 11.47
C ASN A 169 12.92 1.56 11.77
N VAL A 170 13.71 0.88 12.62
CA VAL A 170 15.12 1.27 12.88
C VAL A 170 15.98 1.15 11.61
N ILE A 171 15.73 0.14 10.77
CA ILE A 171 16.43 0.01 9.48
C ILE A 171 16.11 1.22 8.60
N THR A 172 14.82 1.59 8.47
CA THR A 172 14.41 2.79 7.73
C THR A 172 15.07 4.05 8.25
N TYR A 173 15.10 4.24 9.57
CA TYR A 173 15.78 5.40 10.18
C TYR A 173 17.25 5.50 9.73
N VAL A 174 17.98 4.37 9.76
CA VAL A 174 19.39 4.33 9.35
C VAL A 174 19.57 4.53 7.84
N GLU A 175 18.63 4.08 7.01
CA GLU A 175 18.67 4.30 5.54
C GLU A 175 18.45 5.76 5.14
N GLU A 176 17.66 6.52 5.91
CA GLU A 176 17.31 7.92 5.61
C GLU A 176 18.27 8.96 6.23
N MET A 177 19.19 8.55 7.11
CA MET A 177 20.25 9.40 7.70
C MET A 177 21.39 9.74 6.72
#